data_AF-A0A921AGI2-F1
#
_entry.id   AF-A0A921AGI2-F1
#
_cell.length_a   1.000
_cell.length_b   1.000
_cell.length_c   1.000
_cell.angle_alpha   90.00
_cell.angle_beta   90.00
_cell.angle_gamma   90.00
#
_symmetry.space_group_name_H-M   'P 1'
#
loop_
_entity.id
_entity.type
_entity.pdbx_description
1 polymer ?
#
loop_
_entity_poly.entity_id
_entity_poly.type
_entity_poly.pdbx_seq_one_letter_code
_entity_poly.pdbx_strand_id
1 'polypeptide(L)'
;MKQILLISLCISLLSGCFTPVIIEPKNTHITTQEDNHTHTQNIKKITDYKHYIPAKILDKSFYEKAFSVANKKFETKNSQKLQTNLLIVNHHLLAPHFIADTLNQISKKQKKEIKNIILISPNHFNEGGQNIISSDIPFKTPYGFLENMNYNKNKNALNIKIDNTVMKNEHGITGIVGFIHKKFNTKNNTVSILPIIINDKTSISEMENLAKNITNTFSKKDTLVIISSDMSHDLFPSIANFHDITTLQAIQNLDTNSIHHLDTDSKPTFYTLFSIAKIWNQEQFTLTHHSSSAKILEKKYQPDTTSYITGFFTEDKNINKQNQSNNKKIVTGLFFGDMMFDRYIRQQLDKKGWESILDWRMKRFMTGSDFTVVNFEGAMTKNKPYTARDNMMAFTSDPKWAKNMSEYGINIASLANNHSLNFGKQGLSDTKKFLEKYNIATFGTPYNDEKVGNLTTFQ
;
A
#
# COMPACT_ATOMS: atom_id res chain seq x y z
N MET A 1 -11.37 25.41 1.55
CA MET A 1 -12.12 24.53 2.48
C MET A 1 -11.50 23.14 2.47
N LYS A 2 -10.81 22.75 3.55
CA LYS A 2 -10.37 21.37 3.78
C LYS A 2 -11.59 20.54 4.21
N GLN A 3 -11.76 19.34 3.68
CA GLN A 3 -12.76 18.40 4.20
C GLN A 3 -12.09 17.57 5.30
N ILE A 4 -12.75 17.43 6.45
CA ILE A 4 -12.29 16.58 7.55
C ILE A 4 -13.11 15.30 7.47
N LEU A 5 -12.44 14.17 7.30
CA LEU A 5 -13.07 12.85 7.40
C LEU A 5 -12.84 12.35 8.84
N LEU A 6 -13.91 12.33 9.64
CA LEU A 6 -13.87 11.78 11.01
C LEU A 6 -14.41 10.35 11.02
N ILE A 7 -13.64 9.45 11.60
CA ILE A 7 -14.14 8.15 12.08
C ILE A 7 -14.04 8.18 13.60
N SER A 8 -15.19 8.11 14.27
CA SER A 8 -15.27 7.91 15.71
C SER A 8 -15.56 6.45 15.99
N LEU A 9 -14.65 5.77 16.70
CA LEU A 9 -14.85 4.42 17.22
C LEU A 9 -14.83 4.46 18.74
N CYS A 10 -15.95 4.12 19.38
CA CYS A 10 -15.96 3.77 20.80
C CYS A 10 -15.37 2.36 20.96
N ILE A 11 -14.07 2.27 21.23
CA ILE A 11 -13.46 1.00 21.67
C ILE A 11 -13.58 0.94 23.19
N SER A 12 -14.63 0.27 23.68
CA SER A 12 -14.63 -0.24 25.05
C SER A 12 -13.71 -1.46 25.11
N LEU A 13 -12.57 -1.35 25.79
CA LEU A 13 -11.66 -2.47 26.03
C LEU A 13 -12.32 -3.50 26.94
N LEU A 14 -13.13 -4.40 26.36
CA LEU A 14 -13.62 -5.62 26.99
C LEU A 14 -12.76 -6.79 26.51
N SER A 15 -12.04 -7.41 27.45
CA SER A 15 -11.16 -8.54 27.22
C SER A 15 -11.93 -9.77 26.75
N GLY A 16 -11.81 -10.11 25.46
CA GLY A 16 -12.30 -11.35 24.86
C GLY A 16 -11.14 -12.08 24.17
N CYS A 17 -10.80 -13.26 24.68
CA CYS A 17 -9.77 -14.13 24.12
C CYS A 17 -10.27 -14.76 22.81
N PHE A 18 -9.59 -14.54 21.69
CA PHE A 18 -9.81 -15.29 20.45
C PHE A 18 -8.50 -15.93 20.01
N THR A 19 -8.45 -17.26 20.08
CA THR A 19 -7.42 -18.08 19.43
C THR A 19 -7.82 -18.32 17.97
N PRO A 20 -6.95 -18.07 16.98
CA PRO A 20 -7.22 -18.47 15.60
C PRO A 20 -6.96 -19.97 15.43
N VAL A 21 -7.95 -20.69 14.91
CA VAL A 21 -7.80 -22.07 14.42
C VAL A 21 -7.30 -22.00 12.98
N ILE A 22 -6.10 -22.51 12.74
CA ILE A 22 -5.52 -22.68 11.40
C ILE A 22 -6.04 -24.00 10.84
N ILE A 23 -6.71 -23.96 9.68
CA ILE A 23 -7.10 -25.15 8.92
C ILE A 23 -6.22 -25.20 7.67
N GLU A 24 -5.31 -26.17 7.61
CA GLU A 24 -4.50 -26.46 6.42
C GLU A 24 -5.30 -27.26 5.38
N PRO A 25 -5.24 -26.91 4.08
CA PRO A 25 -5.81 -27.73 3.02
C PRO A 25 -4.92 -28.93 2.67
N LYS A 26 -5.56 -30.10 2.56
CA LYS A 26 -4.95 -31.40 2.21
C LYS A 26 -4.33 -31.41 0.82
N ASN A 27 -3.11 -31.96 0.73
CA ASN A 27 -2.43 -32.33 -0.51
C ASN A 27 -3.24 -33.35 -1.32
N THR A 28 -3.48 -33.06 -2.60
CA THR A 28 -3.86 -34.05 -3.62
C THR A 28 -2.77 -34.13 -4.68
N HIS A 29 -2.05 -35.25 -4.69
CA HIS A 29 -1.12 -35.63 -5.74
C HIS A 29 -1.89 -35.96 -7.02
N ILE A 30 -1.50 -35.35 -8.14
CA ILE A 30 -1.92 -35.76 -9.48
C ILE A 30 -0.65 -36.03 -10.27
N THR A 31 -0.46 -37.29 -10.67
CA THR A 31 0.59 -37.77 -11.57
C THR A 31 0.21 -37.47 -13.02
N THR A 32 1.16 -36.95 -13.79
CA THR A 32 1.01 -36.74 -15.25
C THR A 32 1.71 -37.87 -16.00
N GLN A 33 0.96 -38.58 -16.85
CA GLN A 33 1.51 -39.42 -17.92
C GLN A 33 1.82 -38.54 -19.13
N GLU A 34 3.01 -38.73 -19.69
CA GLU A 34 3.49 -38.13 -20.92
C GLU A 34 2.94 -38.88 -22.13
N ASP A 35 2.37 -38.16 -23.10
CA ASP A 35 2.19 -38.67 -24.45
C ASP A 35 2.93 -37.78 -25.45
N ASN A 36 3.94 -38.38 -26.07
CA ASN A 36 4.73 -37.84 -27.16
C ASN A 36 3.97 -38.01 -28.47
N HIS A 37 3.80 -36.94 -29.26
CA HIS A 37 3.86 -37.07 -30.72
C HIS A 37 4.32 -35.76 -31.39
N THR A 38 5.31 -35.95 -32.26
CA THR A 38 6.02 -34.95 -33.06
C THR A 38 5.32 -34.71 -34.40
N HIS A 39 5.26 -33.45 -34.85
CA HIS A 39 5.64 -33.11 -36.23
C HIS A 39 5.88 -31.60 -36.45
N THR A 40 7.02 -31.34 -37.08
CA THR A 40 7.68 -30.08 -37.39
C THR A 40 7.17 -29.41 -38.67
N GLN A 41 7.14 -28.06 -38.72
CA GLN A 41 8.10 -27.26 -39.52
C GLN A 41 7.83 -25.73 -39.47
N ASN A 42 8.93 -24.98 -39.35
CA ASN A 42 9.16 -23.57 -39.70
C ASN A 42 8.49 -22.42 -38.91
N ILE A 43 8.85 -22.31 -37.62
CA ILE A 43 8.92 -21.03 -36.90
C ILE A 43 10.28 -21.00 -36.19
N LYS A 44 11.04 -19.90 -36.30
CA LYS A 44 12.29 -19.65 -35.53
C LYS A 44 12.09 -20.14 -34.08
N LYS A 45 12.91 -21.11 -33.67
CA LYS A 45 12.83 -21.85 -32.40
C LYS A 45 12.51 -20.95 -31.20
N ILE A 46 11.28 -21.10 -30.69
CA ILE A 46 10.79 -20.60 -29.40
C ILE A 46 11.13 -21.63 -28.28
N THR A 47 12.00 -22.61 -28.53
CA THR A 47 12.18 -23.80 -27.68
C THR A 47 13.48 -23.86 -26.87
N ASP A 48 14.42 -22.93 -27.03
CA ASP A 48 15.81 -23.15 -26.57
C ASP A 48 16.22 -22.31 -25.34
N TYR A 49 15.27 -21.81 -24.53
CA TYR A 49 15.63 -21.20 -23.23
C TYR A 49 15.88 -22.27 -22.17
N LYS A 50 17.16 -22.50 -21.83
CA LYS A 50 17.55 -23.33 -20.68
C LYS A 50 17.17 -22.70 -19.32
N HIS A 51 17.01 -21.37 -19.28
CA HIS A 51 16.67 -20.61 -18.07
C HIS A 51 15.55 -19.61 -18.36
N TYR A 52 14.50 -19.64 -17.53
CA TYR A 52 13.35 -18.74 -17.62
C TYR A 52 12.66 -18.62 -16.26
N ILE A 53 11.82 -17.59 -16.10
CA ILE A 53 10.95 -17.41 -14.93
C ILE A 53 9.50 -17.74 -15.31
N PRO A 54 8.82 -18.71 -14.69
CA PRO A 54 7.42 -18.98 -14.99
C PRO A 54 6.51 -17.87 -14.47
N ALA A 55 5.48 -17.53 -15.25
CA ALA A 55 4.35 -16.77 -14.76
C ALA A 55 3.64 -17.55 -13.64
N LYS A 56 3.04 -16.83 -12.68
CA LYS A 56 2.37 -17.45 -11.52
C LYS A 56 1.21 -18.36 -11.93
N ILE A 57 0.48 -17.99 -12.99
CA ILE A 57 -0.57 -18.81 -13.60
C ILE A 57 -0.18 -19.15 -15.04
N LEU A 58 -0.08 -20.45 -15.35
CA LEU A 58 0.20 -20.98 -16.70
C LEU A 58 -1.06 -21.44 -17.45
N ASP A 59 -2.24 -21.41 -16.82
CA ASP A 59 -3.50 -21.64 -17.51
C ASP A 59 -3.93 -20.40 -18.31
N LYS A 60 -4.05 -20.58 -19.64
CA LYS A 60 -4.51 -19.54 -20.56
C LYS A 60 -5.94 -19.08 -20.23
N SER A 61 -6.82 -20.00 -19.81
CA SER A 61 -8.25 -19.75 -19.57
C SER A 61 -8.48 -18.69 -18.49
N PHE A 62 -7.61 -18.65 -17.48
CA PHE A 62 -7.63 -17.65 -16.41
C PHE A 62 -7.58 -16.22 -16.95
N TYR A 63 -6.61 -15.93 -17.82
CA TYR A 63 -6.44 -14.60 -18.42
C TYR A 63 -7.55 -14.28 -19.42
N GLU A 64 -7.96 -15.25 -20.24
CA GLU A 64 -9.08 -15.05 -21.19
C GLU A 64 -10.37 -14.69 -20.45
N LYS A 65 -10.65 -15.38 -19.33
CA LYS A 65 -11.81 -15.08 -18.47
C LYS A 65 -11.69 -13.68 -17.85
N ALA A 66 -10.52 -13.30 -17.34
CA ALA A 66 -10.30 -11.98 -16.77
C ALA A 66 -10.58 -10.84 -17.78
N PHE A 67 -10.03 -10.94 -19.00
CA PHE A 67 -10.30 -9.96 -20.07
C PHE A 67 -11.75 -10.00 -20.57
N SER A 68 -12.37 -11.18 -20.63
CA SER A 68 -13.78 -11.32 -20.99
C SER A 68 -14.71 -10.62 -19.98
N VAL A 69 -14.45 -10.81 -18.68
CA VAL A 69 -15.20 -10.13 -17.61
C VAL A 69 -15.00 -8.61 -17.69
N ALA A 70 -13.76 -8.15 -17.86
CA ALA A 70 -13.45 -6.73 -18.00
C ALA A 70 -14.23 -6.10 -19.18
N ASN A 71 -14.14 -6.70 -20.37
CA ASN A 71 -14.81 -6.21 -21.58
C ASN A 71 -16.34 -6.21 -21.49
N LYS A 72 -16.94 -7.12 -20.70
CA LYS A 72 -18.40 -7.21 -20.53
C LYS A 72 -18.93 -6.24 -19.48
N LYS A 73 -18.21 -6.08 -18.36
CA LYS A 73 -18.70 -5.31 -17.21
C LYS A 73 -18.39 -3.83 -17.30
N PHE A 74 -17.37 -3.45 -18.07
CA PHE A 74 -16.88 -2.08 -18.10
C PHE A 74 -16.84 -1.58 -19.54
N GLU A 75 -17.59 -0.51 -19.82
CA GLU A 75 -17.43 0.22 -21.07
C GLU A 75 -16.05 0.88 -21.10
N THR A 76 -15.33 0.72 -22.20
CA THR A 76 -14.14 1.54 -22.44
C THR A 76 -14.60 2.99 -22.59
N LYS A 77 -14.47 3.80 -21.53
CA LYS A 77 -14.80 5.23 -21.55
C LYS A 77 -14.08 5.89 -22.72
N ASN A 78 -14.80 6.19 -23.81
CA ASN A 78 -14.40 6.98 -24.99
C ASN A 78 -12.88 7.22 -25.16
N SER A 79 -12.11 6.13 -25.25
CA SER A 79 -10.63 6.13 -25.12
C SER A 79 -9.90 6.39 -26.44
N GLN A 80 -10.61 6.79 -27.49
CA GLN A 80 -10.01 6.97 -28.81
C GLN A 80 -9.02 8.15 -28.89
N LYS A 81 -9.02 9.06 -27.90
CA LYS A 81 -8.12 10.23 -27.86
C LYS A 81 -7.10 10.23 -26.71
N LEU A 82 -7.20 9.32 -25.74
CA LEU A 82 -6.39 9.42 -24.52
C LEU A 82 -5.15 8.54 -24.61
N GLN A 83 -3.99 9.18 -24.44
CA GLN A 83 -2.68 8.52 -24.40
C GLN A 83 -2.21 8.43 -22.95
N THR A 84 -1.93 7.22 -22.49
CA THR A 84 -1.43 6.96 -21.13
C THR A 84 -0.24 6.00 -21.15
N ASN A 85 0.83 6.36 -20.45
CA ASN A 85 2.05 5.56 -20.37
C ASN A 85 2.31 5.02 -18.97
N LEU A 86 1.43 5.29 -18.02
CA LEU A 86 1.61 4.99 -16.60
C LEU A 86 0.34 4.34 -16.04
N LEU A 87 0.45 3.10 -15.58
CA LEU A 87 -0.66 2.32 -15.02
C LEU A 87 -0.36 1.88 -13.59
N ILE A 88 -1.40 1.80 -12.77
CA ILE A 88 -1.40 1.15 -11.46
C ILE A 88 -2.33 -0.05 -11.55
N VAL A 89 -1.82 -1.25 -11.25
CA VAL A 89 -2.60 -2.49 -11.17
C VAL A 89 -2.35 -3.19 -9.84
N ASN A 90 -3.36 -3.93 -9.37
CA ASN A 90 -3.24 -4.85 -8.24
C ASN A 90 -2.50 -6.13 -8.66
N HIS A 91 -1.94 -6.89 -7.72
CA HIS A 91 -1.38 -8.22 -7.98
C HIS A 91 -2.03 -9.35 -7.17
N HIS A 92 -2.93 -9.05 -6.24
CA HIS A 92 -3.83 -10.06 -5.69
C HIS A 92 -4.76 -10.56 -6.80
N LEU A 93 -4.50 -11.78 -7.26
CA LEU A 93 -5.22 -12.43 -8.38
C LEU A 93 -6.67 -12.82 -8.06
N LEU A 94 -7.22 -12.41 -6.91
CA LEU A 94 -8.65 -12.44 -6.60
C LEU A 94 -9.44 -11.40 -7.43
N ALA A 95 -8.78 -10.29 -7.81
CA ALA A 95 -9.35 -9.24 -8.65
C ALA A 95 -8.69 -9.17 -10.05
N PRO A 96 -8.60 -10.27 -10.83
CA PRO A 96 -7.83 -10.29 -12.08
C PRO A 96 -8.50 -9.45 -13.18
N HIS A 97 -9.80 -9.22 -13.07
CA HIS A 97 -10.56 -8.41 -14.01
C HIS A 97 -10.27 -6.90 -13.86
N PHE A 98 -9.81 -6.42 -12.70
CA PHE A 98 -9.37 -5.03 -12.52
C PHE A 98 -8.05 -4.76 -13.24
N ILE A 99 -7.12 -5.72 -13.18
CA ILE A 99 -5.87 -5.70 -13.96
C ILE A 99 -6.22 -5.63 -15.46
N ALA A 100 -7.06 -6.55 -15.92
CA ALA A 100 -7.45 -6.64 -17.33
C ALA A 100 -8.16 -5.36 -17.81
N ASP A 101 -9.07 -4.79 -17.03
CA ASP A 101 -9.77 -3.54 -17.37
C ASP A 101 -8.81 -2.36 -17.45
N THR A 102 -7.89 -2.24 -16.49
CA THR A 102 -6.90 -1.14 -16.49
C THR A 102 -5.98 -1.24 -17.70
N LEU A 103 -5.51 -2.44 -18.05
CA LEU A 103 -4.76 -2.65 -19.28
C LEU A 103 -5.60 -2.36 -20.54
N ASN A 104 -6.92 -2.52 -20.48
CA ASN A 104 -7.83 -2.20 -21.58
C ASN A 104 -7.98 -0.71 -21.85
N GLN A 105 -7.58 0.15 -20.92
CA GLN A 105 -7.55 1.60 -21.13
C GLN A 105 -6.51 2.02 -22.17
N ILE A 106 -5.49 1.20 -22.45
CA ILE A 106 -4.56 1.45 -23.56
C ILE A 106 -5.29 1.29 -24.90
N SER A 107 -5.33 2.39 -25.66
CA SER A 107 -5.98 2.43 -26.97
C SER A 107 -5.37 1.45 -27.98
N LYS A 108 -6.17 1.01 -28.95
CA LYS A 108 -5.69 0.10 -30.02
C LYS A 108 -4.53 0.70 -30.83
N LYS A 109 -4.49 2.03 -30.98
CA LYS A 109 -3.41 2.75 -31.68
C LYS A 109 -2.13 2.68 -30.85
N GLN A 110 -2.18 3.15 -29.60
CA GLN A 110 -1.03 3.19 -28.72
C GLN A 110 -0.46 1.78 -28.44
N LYS A 111 -1.32 0.76 -28.31
CA LYS A 111 -0.90 -0.63 -28.17
C LYS A 111 0.09 -1.08 -29.26
N LYS A 112 -0.02 -0.57 -30.49
CA LYS A 112 0.89 -0.93 -31.60
C LYS A 112 2.23 -0.19 -31.53
N GLU A 113 2.24 0.96 -30.86
CA GLU A 113 3.41 1.83 -30.68
C GLU A 113 4.27 1.35 -29.50
N ILE A 114 3.67 0.77 -28.46
CA ILE A 114 4.38 0.24 -27.30
C ILE A 114 5.30 -0.92 -27.70
N LYS A 115 6.59 -0.78 -27.39
CA LYS A 115 7.66 -1.78 -27.52
C LYS A 115 8.27 -2.16 -26.17
N ASN A 116 8.30 -1.21 -25.24
CA ASN A 116 8.96 -1.36 -23.96
C ASN A 116 7.91 -1.36 -22.84
N ILE A 117 7.94 -2.37 -21.96
CA ILE A 117 7.10 -2.42 -20.77
C ILE A 117 7.99 -2.51 -19.53
N ILE A 118 7.99 -1.48 -18.70
CA ILE A 118 8.67 -1.49 -17.41
C ILE A 118 7.64 -1.88 -16.36
N LEU A 119 7.83 -3.03 -15.73
CA LEU A 119 6.93 -3.53 -14.69
C LEU A 119 7.62 -3.40 -13.34
N ILE A 120 7.11 -2.54 -12.47
CA ILE A 120 7.70 -2.25 -11.17
C ILE A 120 6.79 -2.81 -10.07
N SER A 121 7.37 -3.51 -9.10
CA SER A 121 6.68 -4.18 -8.00
C SER A 121 7.43 -3.96 -6.68
N PRO A 122 6.76 -4.09 -5.52
CA PRO A 122 7.46 -4.38 -4.26
C PRO A 122 8.43 -5.56 -4.42
N ASN A 123 9.51 -5.55 -3.63
CA ASN A 123 10.26 -6.73 -3.25
C ASN A 123 9.68 -7.24 -1.92
N HIS A 124 8.63 -8.07 -1.97
CA HIS A 124 7.86 -8.47 -0.78
C HIS A 124 8.70 -9.21 0.26
N PHE A 125 9.77 -9.86 -0.18
CA PHE A 125 10.67 -10.61 0.67
C PHE A 125 11.88 -9.78 1.15
N ASN A 126 12.05 -8.57 0.60
CA ASN A 126 13.20 -7.70 0.85
C ASN A 126 14.55 -8.42 0.68
N GLU A 127 14.62 -9.35 -0.27
CA GLU A 127 15.77 -10.23 -0.54
C GLU A 127 16.73 -9.66 -1.61
N GLY A 128 17.87 -10.32 -1.80
CA GLY A 128 18.79 -10.06 -2.92
C GLY A 128 19.88 -9.01 -2.65
N GLY A 129 20.00 -8.51 -1.43
CA GLY A 129 21.14 -7.73 -0.93
C GLY A 129 21.37 -6.36 -1.59
N GLN A 130 20.48 -5.93 -2.47
CA GLN A 130 20.44 -4.60 -3.09
C GLN A 130 19.00 -4.08 -3.07
N ASN A 131 18.86 -2.76 -3.06
CA ASN A 131 17.56 -2.10 -2.93
C ASN A 131 16.70 -2.23 -4.18
N ILE A 132 17.32 -2.25 -5.37
CA ILE A 132 16.62 -2.32 -6.65
C ILE A 132 17.17 -3.52 -7.43
N ILE A 133 16.27 -4.44 -7.80
CA ILE A 133 16.61 -5.71 -8.45
C ILE A 133 15.80 -5.86 -9.74
N SER A 134 16.41 -6.51 -10.74
CA SER A 134 15.79 -6.87 -12.01
C SER A 134 16.21 -8.29 -12.43
N SER A 135 15.76 -8.69 -13.63
CA SER A 135 16.06 -9.97 -14.25
C SER A 135 16.42 -9.77 -15.72
N ASP A 136 17.31 -10.61 -16.23
CA ASP A 136 17.77 -10.62 -17.62
C ASP A 136 17.36 -11.89 -18.39
N ILE A 137 16.54 -12.76 -17.78
CA ILE A 137 16.01 -13.98 -18.40
C ILE A 137 14.51 -13.85 -18.70
N PRO A 138 14.02 -14.46 -19.79
CA PRO A 138 12.64 -14.31 -20.24
C PRO A 138 11.63 -14.95 -19.27
N PHE A 139 10.38 -14.50 -19.38
CA PHE A 139 9.26 -15.08 -18.64
C PHE A 139 8.49 -16.09 -19.48
N LYS A 140 8.31 -17.31 -18.97
CA LYS A 140 7.42 -18.29 -19.57
C LYS A 140 5.97 -18.00 -19.17
N THR A 141 5.12 -17.75 -20.15
CA THR A 141 3.68 -17.49 -19.95
C THR A 141 2.83 -18.52 -20.70
N PRO A 142 1.50 -18.59 -20.48
CA PRO A 142 0.61 -19.44 -21.30
C PRO A 142 0.60 -19.10 -22.81
N TYR A 143 1.14 -17.94 -23.19
CA TYR A 143 1.16 -17.45 -24.57
C TYR A 143 2.53 -17.61 -25.25
N GLY A 144 3.51 -18.19 -24.55
CA GLY A 144 4.90 -18.28 -25.01
C GLY A 144 5.84 -17.49 -24.10
N PHE A 145 7.06 -17.25 -24.58
CA PHE A 145 8.06 -16.48 -23.86
C PHE A 145 7.82 -14.97 -24.04
N LEU A 146 7.82 -14.23 -22.94
CA LEU A 146 7.87 -12.78 -22.91
C LEU A 146 9.34 -12.39 -22.70
N GLU A 147 9.91 -11.71 -23.69
CA GLU A 147 11.34 -11.41 -23.71
C GLU A 147 11.71 -10.24 -22.81
N ASN A 148 12.87 -10.30 -22.17
CA ASN A 148 13.37 -9.18 -21.39
C ASN A 148 13.99 -8.13 -22.32
N MET A 149 13.96 -6.87 -21.89
CA MET A 149 14.73 -5.82 -22.56
C MET A 149 16.22 -6.15 -22.50
N ASN A 150 16.96 -5.80 -23.55
CA ASN A 150 18.41 -5.95 -23.56
C ASN A 150 19.06 -4.91 -22.63
N TYR A 151 19.12 -5.26 -21.34
CA TYR A 151 19.60 -4.42 -20.25
C TYR A 151 21.11 -4.15 -20.31
N ASN A 152 21.89 -4.96 -21.02
CA ASN A 152 23.35 -4.84 -21.06
C ASN A 152 23.86 -3.50 -21.62
N LYS A 153 23.07 -2.80 -22.45
CA LYS A 153 23.41 -1.44 -22.91
C LYS A 153 23.19 -0.35 -21.85
N ASN A 154 22.32 -0.59 -20.86
CA ASN A 154 21.82 0.41 -19.91
C ASN A 154 22.08 0.05 -18.45
N LYS A 155 22.82 -1.05 -18.18
CA LYS A 155 23.05 -1.61 -16.85
C LYS A 155 23.67 -0.61 -15.87
N ASN A 156 24.67 0.13 -16.33
CA ASN A 156 25.32 1.15 -15.51
C ASN A 156 24.44 2.40 -15.34
N ALA A 157 23.55 2.68 -16.30
CA ALA A 157 22.69 3.86 -16.26
C ALA A 157 21.56 3.70 -15.24
N LEU A 158 21.00 2.50 -15.06
CA LEU A 158 19.85 2.29 -14.18
C LEU A 158 20.23 1.95 -12.73
N ASN A 159 21.48 1.54 -12.47
CA ASN A 159 21.97 1.11 -11.15
C ASN A 159 21.12 -0.03 -10.53
N ILE A 160 20.76 -1.04 -11.34
CA ILE A 160 19.94 -2.18 -10.91
C ILE A 160 20.77 -3.46 -10.88
N LYS A 161 20.62 -4.25 -9.80
CA LYS A 161 21.22 -5.58 -9.70
C LYS A 161 20.36 -6.61 -10.42
N ILE A 162 20.99 -7.51 -11.18
CA ILE A 162 20.30 -8.68 -11.72
C ILE A 162 20.32 -9.80 -10.68
N ASP A 163 19.14 -10.28 -10.30
CA ASP A 163 18.97 -11.44 -9.42
C ASP A 163 17.74 -12.26 -9.83
N ASN A 164 17.98 -13.25 -10.69
CA ASN A 164 16.93 -14.08 -11.27
C ASN A 164 16.27 -15.03 -10.24
N THR A 165 16.97 -15.35 -9.16
CA THR A 165 16.46 -16.21 -8.08
C THR A 165 15.41 -15.46 -7.29
N VAL A 166 15.72 -14.23 -6.86
CA VAL A 166 14.76 -13.38 -6.16
C VAL A 166 13.57 -13.04 -7.07
N MET A 167 13.84 -12.66 -8.32
CA MET A 167 12.77 -12.33 -9.28
C MET A 167 11.79 -13.48 -9.51
N LYS A 168 12.26 -14.74 -9.50
CA LYS A 168 11.42 -15.92 -9.68
C LYS A 168 10.34 -16.06 -8.60
N ASN A 169 10.64 -15.61 -7.38
CA ASN A 169 9.74 -15.70 -6.24
C ASN A 169 8.81 -14.47 -6.12
N GLU A 170 9.11 -13.38 -6.82
CA GLU A 170 8.34 -12.14 -6.72
C GLU A 170 7.00 -12.25 -7.46
N HIS A 171 5.91 -12.30 -6.69
CA HIS A 171 4.57 -12.54 -7.20
C HIS A 171 3.92 -11.29 -7.81
N GLY A 172 4.32 -10.09 -7.40
CA GLY A 172 3.89 -8.84 -8.03
C GLY A 172 4.42 -8.70 -9.46
N ILE A 173 5.51 -9.39 -9.81
CA ILE A 173 5.99 -9.52 -11.19
C ILE A 173 5.34 -10.73 -11.87
N THR A 174 5.55 -11.93 -11.34
CA THR A 174 5.15 -13.19 -11.98
C THR A 174 3.63 -13.33 -12.15
N GLY A 175 2.82 -12.65 -11.31
CA GLY A 175 1.37 -12.59 -11.45
C GLY A 175 0.88 -11.74 -12.62
N ILE A 176 1.68 -10.76 -13.07
CA ILE A 176 1.26 -9.75 -14.05
C ILE A 176 1.77 -10.03 -15.46
N VAL A 177 2.92 -10.69 -15.61
CA VAL A 177 3.55 -10.95 -16.92
C VAL A 177 2.63 -11.66 -17.92
N GLY A 178 1.73 -12.54 -17.45
CA GLY A 178 0.74 -13.20 -18.31
C GLY A 178 -0.32 -12.25 -18.87
N PHE A 179 -0.77 -11.26 -18.07
CA PHE A 179 -1.68 -10.21 -18.53
C PHE A 179 -1.01 -9.30 -19.56
N ILE A 180 0.25 -8.93 -19.31
CA ILE A 180 1.07 -8.14 -20.24
C ILE A 180 1.22 -8.88 -21.58
N HIS A 181 1.63 -10.15 -21.53
CA HIS A 181 1.81 -10.96 -22.75
C HIS A 181 0.50 -11.01 -23.55
N LYS A 182 -0.62 -11.36 -22.91
CA LYS A 182 -1.94 -11.40 -23.55
C LYS A 182 -2.32 -10.06 -24.18
N LYS A 183 -2.12 -8.95 -23.46
CA LYS A 183 -2.58 -7.64 -23.93
C LYS A 183 -1.70 -7.08 -25.04
N PHE A 184 -0.38 -7.16 -24.93
CA PHE A 184 0.53 -6.37 -25.77
C PHE A 184 1.33 -7.20 -26.77
N ASN A 185 1.63 -8.46 -26.46
CA ASN A 185 2.40 -9.33 -27.35
C ASN A 185 1.44 -10.07 -28.30
N THR A 186 1.43 -9.66 -29.57
CA THR A 186 0.52 -10.19 -30.60
C THR A 186 1.29 -10.51 -31.87
N LYS A 187 0.67 -11.19 -32.84
CA LYS A 187 1.32 -11.53 -34.13
C LYS A 187 2.01 -10.34 -34.83
N ASN A 188 1.49 -9.12 -34.65
CA ASN A 188 1.99 -7.90 -35.30
C ASN A 188 2.65 -6.90 -34.32
N ASN A 189 2.84 -7.29 -33.07
CA ASN A 189 3.47 -6.43 -32.06
C ASN A 189 4.21 -7.28 -31.03
N THR A 190 5.53 -7.14 -30.99
CA THR A 190 6.35 -7.76 -29.95
C THR A 190 6.76 -6.70 -28.94
N VAL A 191 6.63 -7.03 -27.65
CA VAL A 191 7.09 -6.18 -26.54
C VAL A 191 8.18 -6.86 -25.75
N SER A 192 9.07 -6.06 -25.18
CA SER A 192 10.08 -6.51 -24.21
C SER A 192 9.78 -5.94 -22.84
N ILE A 193 10.08 -6.71 -21.79
CA ILE A 193 9.82 -6.34 -20.40
C ILE A 193 11.10 -6.01 -19.62
N LEU A 194 11.05 -4.99 -18.78
CA LEU A 194 12.04 -4.72 -17.74
C LEU A 194 11.34 -4.88 -16.39
N PRO A 195 11.44 -6.05 -15.73
CA PRO A 195 10.88 -6.24 -14.40
C PRO A 195 11.79 -5.54 -13.38
N ILE A 196 11.22 -4.77 -12.47
CA ILE A 196 11.95 -4.09 -11.39
C ILE A 196 11.23 -4.37 -10.09
N ILE A 197 11.99 -4.79 -9.07
CA ILE A 197 11.47 -4.96 -7.73
C ILE A 197 12.24 -4.04 -6.80
N ILE A 198 11.52 -3.34 -5.91
CA ILE A 198 12.09 -2.30 -5.05
C ILE A 198 11.89 -2.69 -3.59
N ASN A 199 12.98 -2.70 -2.83
CA ASN A 199 13.00 -2.93 -1.39
C ASN A 199 12.33 -1.78 -0.64
N ASP A 200 11.59 -2.08 0.43
CA ASP A 200 10.87 -1.06 1.19
C ASP A 200 11.77 -0.04 1.90
N LYS A 201 13.05 -0.38 2.09
CA LYS A 201 14.06 0.49 2.70
C LYS A 201 14.80 1.38 1.70
N THR A 202 14.43 1.32 0.41
CA THR A 202 15.08 2.13 -0.64
C THR A 202 14.96 3.61 -0.32
N SER A 203 16.08 4.34 -0.40
CA SER A 203 16.12 5.76 -0.05
C SER A 203 15.43 6.65 -1.10
N ILE A 204 14.97 7.84 -0.69
CA ILE A 204 14.38 8.83 -1.61
C ILE A 204 15.28 9.13 -2.80
N SER A 205 16.58 9.33 -2.55
CA SER A 205 17.57 9.59 -3.60
C SER A 205 17.66 8.45 -4.62
N GLU A 206 17.67 7.19 -4.17
CA GLU A 206 17.67 6.03 -5.07
C GLU A 206 16.40 5.96 -5.92
N MET A 207 15.23 6.24 -5.35
CA MET A 207 13.95 6.25 -6.07
C MET A 207 13.89 7.37 -7.12
N GLU A 208 14.37 8.57 -6.80
CA GLU A 208 14.47 9.67 -7.74
C GLU A 208 15.43 9.37 -8.88
N ASN A 209 16.59 8.78 -8.56
CA ASN A 209 17.57 8.39 -9.56
C ASN A 209 17.01 7.30 -10.47
N LEU A 210 16.33 6.29 -9.92
CA LEU A 210 15.66 5.27 -10.72
C LEU A 210 14.65 5.89 -11.69
N ALA A 211 13.79 6.79 -11.21
CA ALA A 211 12.82 7.49 -12.05
C ALA A 211 13.50 8.30 -13.18
N LYS A 212 14.51 9.11 -12.85
CA LYS A 212 15.30 9.88 -13.84
C LYS A 212 15.94 8.95 -14.87
N ASN A 213 16.60 7.89 -14.43
CA ASN A 213 17.30 6.96 -15.29
C ASN A 213 16.33 6.23 -16.23
N ILE A 214 15.16 5.81 -15.75
CA ILE A 214 14.08 5.26 -16.58
C ILE A 214 13.67 6.29 -17.65
N THR A 215 13.36 7.51 -17.24
CA THR A 215 12.84 8.54 -18.16
C THR A 215 13.86 9.05 -19.17
N ASN A 216 15.16 8.99 -18.86
CA ASN A 216 16.26 9.33 -19.75
C ASN A 216 16.59 8.20 -20.73
N THR A 217 16.44 6.95 -20.29
CA THR A 217 16.77 5.76 -21.09
C THR A 217 15.66 5.40 -22.06
N PHE A 218 14.40 5.55 -21.65
CA PHE A 218 13.24 5.05 -22.37
C PHE A 218 12.32 6.17 -22.84
N SER A 219 11.93 6.12 -24.12
CA SER A 219 11.04 7.12 -24.69
C SER A 219 9.60 6.91 -24.24
N LYS A 220 8.94 7.98 -23.77
CA LYS A 220 7.49 7.97 -23.51
C LYS A 220 6.66 7.55 -24.74
N LYS A 221 7.18 7.68 -25.97
CA LYS A 221 6.43 7.34 -27.18
C LYS A 221 6.15 5.83 -27.33
N ASP A 222 7.07 4.99 -26.87
CA ASP A 222 6.99 3.53 -27.05
C ASP A 222 7.09 2.73 -25.74
N THR A 223 7.11 3.43 -24.60
CA THR A 223 7.29 2.82 -23.29
C THR A 223 6.03 2.95 -22.43
N LEU A 224 5.65 1.84 -21.81
CA LEU A 224 4.59 1.74 -20.81
C LEU A 224 5.22 1.36 -19.47
N VAL A 225 4.98 2.13 -18.41
CA VAL A 225 5.34 1.77 -17.05
C VAL A 225 4.09 1.28 -16.34
N ILE A 226 4.18 0.10 -15.73
CA ILE A 226 3.12 -0.53 -14.97
C ILE A 226 3.65 -0.74 -13.56
N ILE A 227 2.92 -0.22 -12.58
CA ILE A 227 3.16 -0.47 -11.18
C ILE A 227 2.21 -1.56 -10.72
N SER A 228 2.75 -2.56 -10.04
CA SER A 228 2.04 -3.72 -9.53
C SER A 228 2.07 -3.69 -8.00
N SER A 229 0.99 -3.22 -7.37
CA SER A 229 0.90 -3.08 -5.91
C SER A 229 -0.54 -3.18 -5.46
N ASP A 230 -0.79 -3.92 -4.38
CA ASP A 230 -2.01 -3.80 -3.60
C ASP A 230 -1.86 -2.69 -2.56
N MET A 231 -2.95 -2.38 -1.87
CA MET A 231 -3.06 -1.27 -0.91
C MET A 231 -3.10 -1.83 0.52
N SER A 232 -3.98 -1.29 1.37
CA SER A 232 -4.19 -1.78 2.73
C SER A 232 -4.44 -3.28 2.77
N HIS A 233 -3.73 -3.97 3.66
CA HIS A 233 -3.93 -5.39 3.95
C HIS A 233 -4.04 -5.63 5.47
N ASP A 234 -4.64 -6.75 5.87
CA ASP A 234 -4.83 -7.16 7.27
C ASP A 234 -5.64 -6.17 8.13
N LEU A 235 -6.61 -5.51 7.49
CA LEU A 235 -7.49 -4.53 8.13
C LEU A 235 -8.96 -4.85 7.85
N PHE A 236 -9.84 -4.37 8.73
CA PHE A 236 -11.28 -4.40 8.46
C PHE A 236 -11.61 -3.52 7.24
N PRO A 237 -12.67 -3.82 6.47
CA PRO A 237 -12.97 -3.11 5.23
C PRO A 237 -13.20 -1.61 5.41
N SER A 238 -13.82 -1.19 6.51
CA SER A 238 -14.01 0.22 6.84
C SER A 238 -12.70 0.96 7.09
N ILE A 239 -11.74 0.28 7.70
CA ILE A 239 -10.42 0.82 8.02
C ILE A 239 -9.56 0.88 6.76
N ALA A 240 -9.48 -0.21 6.01
CA ALA A 240 -8.76 -0.25 4.75
C ALA A 240 -9.27 0.84 3.79
N ASN A 241 -10.60 1.02 3.70
CA ASN A 241 -11.19 2.10 2.91
C ASN A 241 -10.80 3.51 3.40
N PHE A 242 -10.63 3.69 4.71
CA PHE A 242 -10.17 4.97 5.26
C PHE A 242 -8.72 5.27 4.85
N HIS A 243 -7.82 4.29 4.95
CA HIS A 243 -6.44 4.44 4.48
C HIS A 243 -6.36 4.59 2.95
N ASP A 244 -7.20 3.88 2.20
CA ASP A 244 -7.28 3.99 0.75
C ASP A 244 -7.62 5.41 0.29
N ILE A 245 -8.40 6.18 1.07
CA ILE A 245 -8.70 7.59 0.75
C ILE A 245 -7.41 8.43 0.77
N THR A 246 -6.56 8.23 1.77
CA THR A 246 -5.24 8.89 1.86
C THR A 246 -4.35 8.48 0.68
N THR A 247 -4.32 7.19 0.36
CA THR A 247 -3.56 6.67 -0.80
C THR A 247 -4.07 7.25 -2.12
N LEU A 248 -5.38 7.29 -2.35
CA LEU A 248 -5.99 7.90 -3.54
C LEU A 248 -5.63 9.37 -3.67
N GLN A 249 -5.65 10.12 -2.57
CA GLN A 249 -5.26 11.52 -2.58
C GLN A 249 -3.79 11.69 -2.94
N ALA A 250 -2.89 10.87 -2.40
CA ALA A 250 -1.48 10.92 -2.75
C ALA A 250 -1.25 10.59 -4.23
N ILE A 251 -1.95 9.58 -4.77
CA ILE A 251 -1.92 9.22 -6.19
C ILE A 251 -2.43 10.38 -7.07
N GLN A 252 -3.58 10.97 -6.73
CA GLN A 252 -4.19 12.05 -7.50
C GLN A 252 -3.35 13.33 -7.54
N ASN A 253 -2.62 13.62 -6.46
CA ASN A 253 -1.80 14.82 -6.33
C ASN A 253 -0.31 14.57 -6.64
N LEU A 254 0.08 13.33 -6.95
CA LEU A 254 1.49 12.91 -7.04
C LEU A 254 2.29 13.33 -5.80
N ASP A 255 1.68 13.18 -4.62
CA ASP A 255 2.21 13.67 -3.35
C ASP A 255 3.32 12.75 -2.85
N THR A 256 4.56 13.16 -3.12
CA THR A 256 5.77 12.47 -2.68
C THR A 256 6.08 12.66 -1.20
N ASN A 257 5.49 13.67 -0.55
CA ASN A 257 5.74 13.95 0.87
C ASN A 257 4.90 13.02 1.76
N SER A 258 3.67 12.73 1.36
CA SER A 258 2.78 11.81 2.09
C SER A 258 3.16 10.34 1.95
N ILE A 259 4.18 10.00 1.16
CA ILE A 259 4.52 8.60 0.82
C ILE A 259 4.76 7.73 2.06
N HIS A 260 5.35 8.29 3.11
CA HIS A 260 5.69 7.55 4.32
C HIS A 260 4.46 7.13 5.14
N HIS A 261 3.33 7.80 4.92
CA HIS A 261 2.07 7.58 5.62
C HIS A 261 1.12 6.62 4.89
N LEU A 262 1.45 6.21 3.66
CA LEU A 262 0.57 5.36 2.86
C LEU A 262 0.56 3.93 3.40
N ASP A 263 -0.62 3.33 3.41
CA ASP A 263 -0.81 1.91 3.72
C ASP A 263 -0.94 1.14 2.41
N THR A 264 0.21 0.76 1.84
CA THR A 264 0.34 0.03 0.58
C THR A 264 1.48 -0.97 0.65
N ASP A 265 1.53 -1.93 -0.28
CA ASP A 265 2.60 -2.93 -0.30
C ASP A 265 3.98 -2.32 -0.51
N SER A 266 4.09 -1.21 -1.26
CA SER A 266 5.38 -0.57 -1.51
C SER A 266 5.28 0.92 -1.74
N LYS A 267 5.61 1.66 -0.69
CA LYS A 267 5.83 3.12 -0.74
C LYS A 267 6.89 3.48 -1.78
N PRO A 268 8.03 2.75 -1.91
CA PRO A 268 9.03 3.10 -2.91
C PRO A 268 8.58 3.01 -4.36
N THR A 269 7.74 2.01 -4.63
CA THR A 269 7.15 1.79 -5.94
C THR A 269 6.28 3.00 -6.36
N PHE A 270 5.41 3.49 -5.47
CA PHE A 270 4.61 4.70 -5.71
C PHE A 270 5.44 5.99 -5.83
N TYR A 271 6.48 6.17 -5.01
CA TYR A 271 7.37 7.34 -5.13
C TYR A 271 8.02 7.40 -6.52
N THR A 272 8.51 6.26 -6.99
CA THR A 272 9.13 6.13 -8.32
C THR A 272 8.11 6.47 -9.41
N LEU A 273 6.89 5.95 -9.32
CA LEU A 273 5.80 6.27 -10.25
C LEU A 273 5.49 7.77 -10.29
N PHE A 274 5.35 8.41 -9.12
CA PHE A 274 5.02 9.83 -9.04
C PHE A 274 6.12 10.69 -9.65
N SER A 275 7.38 10.29 -9.45
CA SER A 275 8.53 10.94 -10.05
C SER A 275 8.53 10.81 -11.57
N ILE A 276 8.26 9.61 -12.10
CA ILE A 276 8.13 9.38 -13.56
C ILE A 276 6.95 10.20 -14.12
N ALA A 277 5.80 10.21 -13.44
CA ALA A 277 4.61 10.97 -13.83
C ALA A 277 4.90 12.46 -14.00
N LYS A 278 5.61 13.07 -13.04
CA LYS A 278 6.07 14.47 -13.11
C LYS A 278 7.02 14.70 -14.30
N ILE A 279 8.04 13.85 -14.46
CA ILE A 279 9.03 14.01 -15.55
C ILE A 279 8.39 13.86 -16.94
N TRP A 280 7.48 12.89 -17.09
CA TRP A 280 6.76 12.64 -18.34
C TRP A 280 5.52 13.51 -18.55
N ASN A 281 5.21 14.42 -17.61
CA ASN A 281 4.07 15.33 -17.64
C ASN A 281 2.71 14.61 -17.76
N GLN A 282 2.61 13.39 -17.20
CA GLN A 282 1.37 12.59 -17.11
C GLN A 282 0.85 12.65 -15.68
N GLU A 283 0.23 13.76 -15.34
CA GLU A 283 -0.13 14.06 -13.94
C GLU A 283 -1.61 13.84 -13.62
N GLN A 284 -2.43 13.57 -14.64
CA GLN A 284 -3.87 13.44 -14.46
C GLN A 284 -4.26 11.98 -14.24
N PHE A 285 -4.45 11.61 -12.98
CA PHE A 285 -4.90 10.28 -12.60
C PHE A 285 -6.38 10.05 -12.93
N THR A 286 -6.68 8.90 -13.51
CA THR A 286 -8.03 8.38 -13.71
C THR A 286 -8.15 7.04 -13.00
N LEU A 287 -9.04 6.97 -12.01
CA LEU A 287 -9.36 5.75 -11.28
C LEU A 287 -10.17 4.81 -12.19
N THR A 288 -9.74 3.56 -12.33
CA THR A 288 -10.52 2.49 -12.97
C THR A 288 -11.30 1.73 -11.90
N HIS A 289 -10.64 1.31 -10.81
CA HIS A 289 -11.29 0.59 -9.72
C HIS A 289 -10.76 0.98 -8.35
N HIS A 290 -11.67 1.02 -7.37
CA HIS A 290 -11.40 1.01 -5.95
C HIS A 290 -12.33 -0.01 -5.27
N SER A 291 -11.77 -1.06 -4.69
CA SER A 291 -12.52 -2.14 -4.04
C SER A 291 -11.60 -2.90 -3.07
N SER A 292 -12.08 -4.02 -2.52
CA SER A 292 -11.29 -4.89 -1.65
C SER A 292 -11.67 -6.36 -1.78
N SER A 293 -10.83 -7.26 -1.28
CA SER A 293 -11.11 -8.70 -1.23
C SER A 293 -12.42 -8.99 -0.49
N ALA A 294 -12.67 -8.29 0.62
CA ALA A 294 -13.91 -8.39 1.37
C ALA A 294 -15.14 -8.01 0.53
N LYS A 295 -15.06 -6.93 -0.25
CA LYS A 295 -16.16 -6.50 -1.13
C LYS A 295 -16.38 -7.47 -2.29
N ILE A 296 -15.32 -8.01 -2.87
CA ILE A 296 -15.41 -9.00 -3.96
C ILE A 296 -16.02 -10.32 -3.47
N LEU A 297 -15.67 -10.74 -2.26
CA LEU A 297 -16.18 -11.97 -1.64
C LEU A 297 -17.51 -11.77 -0.90
N GLU A 298 -18.08 -10.56 -0.93
CA GLU A 298 -19.32 -10.20 -0.22
C GLU A 298 -19.26 -10.46 1.30
N LYS A 299 -18.06 -10.35 1.90
CA LYS A 299 -17.83 -10.55 3.33
C LYS A 299 -17.76 -9.23 4.07
N LYS A 300 -18.87 -8.84 4.71
CA LYS A 300 -18.98 -7.56 5.46
C LYS A 300 -18.03 -7.49 6.67
N TYR A 301 -17.73 -8.63 7.29
CA TYR A 301 -16.86 -8.75 8.47
C TYR A 301 -15.70 -9.69 8.14
N GLN A 302 -14.69 -9.16 7.46
CA GLN A 302 -13.43 -9.85 7.16
C GLN A 302 -12.31 -9.05 7.82
N PRO A 303 -11.66 -9.56 8.87
CA PRO A 303 -10.60 -8.82 9.57
C PRO A 303 -9.35 -8.62 8.72
N ASP A 304 -9.15 -9.48 7.70
CA ASP A 304 -7.97 -9.49 6.85
C ASP A 304 -8.37 -9.20 5.39
N THR A 305 -8.77 -7.95 5.10
CA THR A 305 -9.05 -7.53 3.72
C THR A 305 -7.76 -7.10 3.02
N THR A 306 -7.69 -7.26 1.70
CA THR A 306 -6.72 -6.57 0.84
C THR A 306 -7.48 -5.56 -0.01
N SER A 307 -7.04 -4.31 -0.05
CA SER A 307 -7.61 -3.26 -0.89
C SER A 307 -6.92 -3.16 -2.24
N TYR A 308 -7.68 -2.74 -3.25
CA TYR A 308 -7.24 -2.59 -4.62
C TYR A 308 -7.58 -1.20 -5.12
N ILE A 309 -6.56 -0.47 -5.58
CA ILE A 309 -6.70 0.77 -6.33
C ILE A 309 -6.00 0.57 -7.66
N THR A 310 -6.74 0.67 -8.76
CA THR A 310 -6.19 0.59 -10.12
C THR A 310 -6.55 1.82 -10.92
N GLY A 311 -5.70 2.20 -11.86
CA GLY A 311 -5.95 3.37 -12.70
C GLY A 311 -4.77 3.72 -13.58
N PHE A 312 -4.83 4.90 -14.18
CA PHE A 312 -3.82 5.34 -15.15
C PHE A 312 -3.64 6.86 -15.14
N PHE A 313 -2.48 7.32 -15.61
CA PHE A 313 -2.19 8.75 -15.74
C PHE A 313 -2.16 9.23 -17.18
N THR A 314 -2.61 10.45 -17.41
CA THR A 314 -2.64 11.11 -18.72
C THR A 314 -2.14 12.55 -18.63
N GLU A 315 -1.90 13.16 -19.79
CA GLU A 315 -1.55 14.59 -19.89
C GLU A 315 -2.79 15.51 -19.88
N ASP A 316 -3.95 15.01 -20.30
CA ASP A 316 -5.11 15.85 -20.59
C ASP A 316 -5.86 16.26 -19.31
N LYS A 317 -5.64 17.52 -18.94
CA LYS A 317 -6.26 18.19 -17.78
C LYS A 317 -7.78 18.35 -17.90
N ASN A 318 -8.37 18.12 -19.08
CA ASN A 318 -9.81 18.27 -19.30
C ASN A 318 -10.62 17.00 -18.99
N ILE A 319 -9.99 15.82 -18.94
CA ILE A 319 -10.68 14.53 -18.66
C ILE A 319 -11.38 14.57 -17.30
N ASN A 320 -10.82 15.31 -16.36
CA ASN A 320 -11.22 15.26 -14.95
C ASN A 320 -12.07 16.45 -14.48
N LYS A 321 -12.68 17.27 -15.34
CA LYS A 321 -13.53 18.40 -14.87
C LYS A 321 -14.70 17.97 -13.97
N GLN A 322 -15.16 16.71 -14.03
CA GLN A 322 -16.17 16.17 -13.10
C GLN A 322 -15.58 15.54 -11.81
N ASN A 323 -14.29 15.17 -11.79
CA ASN A 323 -13.57 14.63 -10.62
C ASN A 323 -12.67 15.66 -9.93
N GLN A 324 -12.42 16.82 -10.54
CA GLN A 324 -11.57 17.92 -10.05
C GLN A 324 -12.18 18.68 -8.85
N SER A 325 -13.43 18.40 -8.46
CA SER A 325 -14.04 19.00 -7.27
C SER A 325 -13.35 18.56 -5.96
N ASN A 326 -12.52 17.51 -6.00
CA ASN A 326 -11.82 16.93 -4.86
C ASN A 326 -10.29 17.13 -4.85
N ASN A 327 -9.75 18.14 -5.54
CA ASN A 327 -8.36 18.60 -5.32
C ASN A 327 -8.16 19.30 -3.95
N LYS A 328 -9.04 19.05 -2.99
CA LYS A 328 -8.94 19.52 -1.62
C LYS A 328 -8.04 18.55 -0.88
N LYS A 329 -6.94 19.05 -0.30
CA LYS A 329 -6.21 18.28 0.71
C LYS A 329 -7.20 17.84 1.81
N ILE A 330 -7.43 16.54 1.92
CA ILE A 330 -8.20 15.94 3.01
C ILE A 330 -7.25 15.87 4.21
N VAL A 331 -7.82 16.04 5.39
CA VAL A 331 -7.11 15.79 6.65
C VAL A 331 -7.84 14.66 7.36
N THR A 332 -7.09 13.66 7.80
CA THR A 332 -7.56 12.42 8.41
C THR A 332 -7.39 12.48 9.92
N GLY A 333 -8.42 12.07 10.66
CA GLY A 333 -8.39 12.09 12.12
C GLY A 333 -9.10 10.91 12.75
N LEU A 334 -8.40 10.24 13.67
CA LEU A 334 -8.93 9.22 14.56
C LEU A 334 -9.13 9.81 15.95
N PHE A 335 -10.32 9.63 16.50
CA PHE A 335 -10.68 10.14 17.83
C PHE A 335 -11.12 8.98 18.71
N PHE A 336 -10.32 8.72 19.74
CA PHE A 336 -10.55 7.71 20.75
C PHE A 336 -11.04 8.36 22.05
N GLY A 337 -11.78 7.57 22.84
CA GLY A 337 -12.22 7.96 24.17
C GLY A 337 -11.12 7.83 25.21
N ASP A 338 -11.53 7.49 26.43
CA ASP A 338 -10.65 7.43 27.59
C ASP A 338 -9.58 6.33 27.44
N MET A 339 -8.32 6.73 27.59
CA MET A 339 -7.18 5.83 27.70
C MET A 339 -6.58 5.92 29.09
N MET A 340 -6.94 4.95 29.92
CA MET A 340 -6.42 4.75 31.27
C MET A 340 -5.42 3.59 31.27
N PHE A 341 -4.19 3.84 31.69
CA PHE A 341 -3.13 2.80 31.74
C PHE A 341 -2.88 2.23 33.14
N ASP A 342 -3.83 2.37 34.08
CA ASP A 342 -3.70 1.82 35.44
C ASP A 342 -4.54 0.55 35.65
N ARG A 343 -4.67 0.08 36.89
CA ARG A 343 -5.51 -1.07 37.30
C ARG A 343 -5.15 -2.33 36.51
N TYR A 344 -6.14 -3.00 35.91
CA TYR A 344 -5.93 -4.22 35.15
C TYR A 344 -5.07 -4.00 33.91
N ILE A 345 -5.19 -2.84 33.26
CA ILE A 345 -4.37 -2.47 32.09
C ILE A 345 -2.90 -2.42 32.49
N ARG A 346 -2.56 -1.77 33.61
CA ARG A 346 -1.20 -1.80 34.17
C ARG A 346 -0.72 -3.22 34.42
N GLN A 347 -1.54 -4.08 35.01
CA GLN A 347 -1.15 -5.47 35.25
C GLN A 347 -0.82 -6.22 33.96
N GLN A 348 -1.59 -6.01 32.88
CA GLN A 348 -1.28 -6.61 31.58
C GLN A 348 0.00 -6.01 30.98
N LEU A 349 0.15 -4.68 31.02
CA LEU A 349 1.33 -3.97 30.54
C LEU A 349 2.61 -4.41 31.25
N ASP A 350 2.57 -4.56 32.58
CA ASP A 350 3.74 -4.94 33.36
C ASP A 350 4.08 -6.44 33.20
N LYS A 351 3.08 -7.30 32.97
CA LYS A 351 3.30 -8.76 32.81
C LYS A 351 3.63 -9.18 31.37
N LYS A 352 2.95 -8.60 30.39
CA LYS A 352 2.93 -9.04 28.99
C LYS A 352 3.40 -7.95 28.01
N GLY A 353 3.65 -6.74 28.47
CA GLY A 353 4.09 -5.63 27.64
C GLY A 353 2.94 -4.93 26.89
N TRP A 354 3.31 -3.92 26.10
CA TRP A 354 2.37 -3.04 25.39
C TRP A 354 1.46 -3.78 24.40
N GLU A 355 1.99 -4.76 23.68
CA GLU A 355 1.25 -5.52 22.67
C GLU A 355 0.10 -6.34 23.26
N SER A 356 0.06 -6.52 24.59
CA SER A 356 -1.04 -7.19 25.27
C SER A 356 -2.33 -6.38 25.33
N ILE A 357 -2.25 -5.06 25.12
CA ILE A 357 -3.41 -4.16 25.14
C ILE A 357 -3.72 -3.56 23.76
N LEU A 358 -2.68 -3.29 22.97
CA LEU A 358 -2.78 -2.77 21.61
C LEU A 358 -1.80 -3.58 20.75
N ASP A 359 -2.33 -4.48 19.94
CA ASP A 359 -1.51 -5.34 19.09
C ASP A 359 -1.03 -4.62 17.81
N TRP A 360 -0.28 -5.33 16.97
CA TRP A 360 0.24 -4.80 15.70
C TRP A 360 -0.86 -4.36 14.73
N ARG A 361 -2.08 -4.96 14.79
CA ARG A 361 -3.20 -4.56 13.92
C ARG A 361 -3.73 -3.20 14.35
N MET A 362 -3.81 -2.97 15.67
CA MET A 362 -4.15 -1.66 16.22
C MET A 362 -3.09 -0.61 15.88
N LYS A 363 -1.80 -0.97 15.96
CA LYS A 363 -0.72 -0.10 15.47
C LYS A 363 -0.94 0.29 14.00
N ARG A 364 -1.23 -0.69 13.15
CA ARG A 364 -1.49 -0.45 11.72
C ARG A 364 -2.72 0.44 11.51
N PHE A 365 -3.81 0.19 12.23
CA PHE A 365 -5.03 1.03 12.18
C PHE A 365 -4.76 2.50 12.51
N MET A 366 -3.95 2.74 13.53
CA MET A 366 -3.70 4.10 14.04
C MET A 366 -2.61 4.83 13.24
N THR A 367 -1.75 4.09 12.55
CA THR A 367 -0.65 4.65 11.76
C THR A 367 -1.15 5.15 10.41
N GLY A 368 -0.69 6.33 9.98
CA GLY A 368 -1.01 6.90 8.67
C GLY A 368 -2.09 7.98 8.69
N SER A 369 -2.75 8.20 9.83
CA SER A 369 -3.63 9.35 10.06
C SER A 369 -2.85 10.62 10.38
N ASP A 370 -3.34 11.78 9.95
CA ASP A 370 -2.76 13.08 10.32
C ASP A 370 -2.95 13.36 11.82
N PHE A 371 -4.10 12.95 12.37
CA PHE A 371 -4.40 13.05 13.79
C PHE A 371 -4.84 11.71 14.37
N THR A 372 -4.27 11.38 15.53
CA THR A 372 -4.72 10.28 16.37
C THR A 372 -4.85 10.83 17.78
N VAL A 373 -6.09 11.15 18.15
CA VAL A 373 -6.47 11.87 19.34
C VAL A 373 -7.02 10.91 20.37
N VAL A 374 -6.56 11.00 21.61
CA VAL A 374 -7.04 10.18 22.73
C VAL A 374 -7.49 11.07 23.88
N ASN A 375 -8.46 10.65 24.68
CA ASN A 375 -8.74 11.31 25.95
C ASN A 375 -7.89 10.65 27.04
N PHE A 376 -6.85 11.33 27.51
CA PHE A 376 -5.93 10.71 28.47
C PHE A 376 -6.52 10.78 29.89
N GLU A 377 -6.75 9.62 30.48
CA GLU A 377 -7.38 9.48 31.79
C GLU A 377 -6.34 9.13 32.87
N GLY A 378 -6.11 10.06 33.80
CA GLY A 378 -5.15 9.92 34.90
C GLY A 378 -3.98 10.90 34.82
N ALA A 379 -2.87 10.57 35.49
CA ALA A 379 -1.63 11.34 35.44
C ALA A 379 -0.41 10.45 35.16
N MET A 380 0.49 10.90 34.29
CA MET A 380 1.79 10.26 34.12
C MET A 380 2.73 10.64 35.27
N THR A 381 3.20 9.63 36.02
CA THR A 381 4.02 9.84 37.21
C THR A 381 4.97 8.68 37.45
N LYS A 382 6.12 8.98 38.07
CA LYS A 382 7.08 7.96 38.55
C LYS A 382 6.67 7.36 39.91
N ASN A 383 5.61 7.88 40.53
CA ASN A 383 5.09 7.33 41.76
C ASN A 383 4.64 5.88 41.55
N LYS A 384 4.76 5.05 42.59
CA LYS A 384 4.19 3.71 42.56
C LYS A 384 2.67 3.80 42.35
N PRO A 385 2.07 2.84 41.64
CA PRO A 385 0.64 2.84 41.42
C PRO A 385 -0.11 2.79 42.74
N TYR A 386 -1.10 3.67 42.89
CA TYR A 386 -1.95 3.73 44.09
C TYR A 386 -3.02 2.63 44.11
N THR A 387 -3.15 1.87 43.02
CA THR A 387 -4.24 0.91 42.73
C THR A 387 -4.29 -0.33 43.60
N ALA A 388 -3.52 -0.38 44.69
CA ALA A 388 -3.55 -1.46 45.67
C ALA A 388 -4.05 -1.03 47.07
N ARG A 389 -4.39 0.24 47.31
CA ARG A 389 -4.90 0.70 48.62
C ARG A 389 -6.18 1.53 48.46
N ASP A 390 -7.27 1.02 49.03
CA ASP A 390 -8.50 1.74 49.44
C ASP A 390 -9.29 2.56 48.42
N ASN A 391 -9.96 1.93 47.45
CA ASN A 391 -11.02 2.56 46.62
C ASN A 391 -10.67 3.94 46.00
N MET A 392 -9.39 4.29 45.91
CA MET A 392 -8.95 5.60 45.43
C MET A 392 -9.14 5.67 43.91
N MET A 393 -9.83 6.72 43.48
CA MET A 393 -10.04 7.07 42.08
C MET A 393 -8.88 7.94 41.54
N ALA A 394 -7.64 7.55 41.89
CA ALA A 394 -6.41 8.21 41.48
C ALA A 394 -5.60 7.29 40.55
N PHE A 395 -5.56 7.62 39.26
CA PHE A 395 -4.94 6.78 38.22
C PHE A 395 -3.54 7.28 37.86
N THR A 396 -2.61 6.33 37.84
CA THR A 396 -1.20 6.52 37.53
C THR A 396 -0.83 5.82 36.23
N SER A 397 -0.20 6.56 35.33
CA SER A 397 0.40 6.04 34.10
C SER A 397 1.92 6.11 34.21
N ASP A 398 2.61 5.03 33.82
CA ASP A 398 4.08 5.06 33.76
C ASP A 398 4.52 5.96 32.58
N PRO A 399 5.39 6.97 32.78
CA PRO A 399 5.86 7.84 31.71
C PRO A 399 6.48 7.10 30.51
N LYS A 400 6.97 5.87 30.70
CA LYS A 400 7.51 5.06 29.59
C LYS A 400 6.47 4.79 28.49
N TRP A 401 5.18 4.74 28.84
CA TRP A 401 4.11 4.44 27.91
C TRP A 401 3.78 5.58 26.95
N ALA A 402 4.20 6.82 27.25
CA ALA A 402 4.12 7.92 26.28
C ALA A 402 4.92 7.61 25.00
N LYS A 403 6.07 6.91 25.15
CA LYS A 403 6.83 6.42 24.01
C LYS A 403 6.02 5.43 23.18
N ASN A 404 5.39 4.45 23.85
CA ASN A 404 4.60 3.44 23.17
C ASN A 404 3.35 4.03 22.48
N MET A 405 2.70 5.01 23.09
CA MET A 405 1.60 5.76 22.48
C MET A 405 2.04 6.40 21.15
N SER A 406 3.17 7.11 21.17
CA SER A 406 3.76 7.75 20.00
C SER A 406 4.14 6.74 18.91
N GLU A 407 4.75 5.61 19.29
CA GLU A 407 5.08 4.51 18.37
C GLU A 407 3.87 3.84 17.70
N TYR A 408 2.67 4.02 18.29
CA TYR A 408 1.39 3.54 17.76
C TYR A 408 0.65 4.64 16.97
N GLY A 409 1.28 5.78 16.73
CA GLY A 409 0.73 6.87 15.94
C GLY A 409 -0.14 7.86 16.73
N ILE A 410 -0.28 7.70 18.05
CA ILE A 410 -0.95 8.71 18.88
C ILE A 410 -0.08 9.96 18.92
N ASN A 411 -0.62 11.08 18.46
CA ASN A 411 0.11 12.35 18.37
C ASN A 411 -0.62 13.50 19.08
N ILE A 412 -1.83 13.28 19.59
CA ILE A 412 -2.57 14.27 20.38
C ILE A 412 -3.27 13.60 21.57
N ALA A 413 -3.17 14.21 22.76
CA ALA A 413 -3.89 13.82 23.96
C ALA A 413 -4.74 14.98 24.50
N SER A 414 -6.04 14.74 24.66
CA SER A 414 -6.91 15.58 25.47
C SER A 414 -6.59 15.34 26.96
N LEU A 415 -6.36 16.42 27.71
CA LEU A 415 -6.32 16.43 29.17
C LEU A 415 -7.55 17.13 29.76
N ALA A 416 -8.62 17.30 28.97
CA ALA A 416 -9.95 17.67 29.45
C ALA A 416 -10.68 16.42 29.98
N ASN A 417 -10.08 15.79 30.99
CA ASN A 417 -10.60 14.59 31.60
C ASN A 417 -10.77 14.81 33.12
N ASN A 418 -11.78 14.19 33.72
CA ASN A 418 -12.10 14.33 35.15
C ASN A 418 -10.98 13.79 36.07
N HIS A 419 -10.06 12.98 35.55
CA HIS A 419 -8.91 12.43 36.28
C HIS A 419 -7.59 13.21 36.08
N SER A 420 -7.60 14.30 35.31
CA SER A 420 -6.37 15.06 35.00
C SER A 420 -5.72 15.74 36.21
N LEU A 421 -6.40 15.84 37.35
CA LEU A 421 -5.88 16.38 38.62
C LEU A 421 -5.68 15.32 39.71
N ASN A 422 -5.64 14.04 39.38
CA ASN A 422 -5.40 12.98 40.37
C ASN A 422 -4.10 13.18 41.18
N PHE A 423 -3.14 13.95 40.63
CA PHE A 423 -1.89 14.35 41.31
C PHE A 423 -1.72 15.88 41.34
N GLY A 424 -2.84 16.61 41.38
CA GLY A 424 -2.88 18.06 41.41
C GLY A 424 -2.24 18.74 40.19
N LYS A 425 -1.93 20.03 40.34
CA LYS A 425 -1.31 20.86 39.29
C LYS A 425 0.05 20.31 38.84
N GLN A 426 0.82 19.77 39.77
CA GLN A 426 2.14 19.22 39.47
C GLN A 426 2.03 17.98 38.57
N GLY A 427 1.16 17.02 38.91
CA GLY A 427 0.94 15.84 38.09
C GLY A 427 0.41 16.14 36.69
N LEU A 428 -0.47 17.15 36.56
CA LEU A 428 -0.92 17.65 35.26
C LEU A 428 0.25 18.23 34.44
N SER A 429 1.07 19.08 35.06
CA SER A 429 2.26 19.66 34.42
C SER A 429 3.25 18.58 33.99
N ASP A 430 3.51 17.59 34.83
CA ASP A 430 4.44 16.51 34.52
C ASP A 430 3.89 15.61 33.40
N THR A 431 2.58 15.36 33.39
CA THR A 431 1.90 14.63 32.31
C THR A 431 2.10 15.32 30.96
N LYS A 432 1.92 16.64 30.89
CA LYS A 432 2.19 17.41 29.67
C LYS A 432 3.64 17.22 29.20
N LYS A 433 4.62 17.39 30.10
CA LYS A 433 6.04 17.24 29.78
C LYS A 433 6.39 15.84 29.27
N PHE A 434 5.81 14.78 29.86
CA PHE A 434 6.07 13.41 29.43
C PHE A 434 5.48 13.11 28.05
N LEU A 435 4.28 13.62 27.75
CA LEU A 435 3.65 13.48 26.44
C LEU A 435 4.40 14.28 25.36
N GLU A 436 4.73 15.55 25.63
CA GLU A 436 5.46 16.43 24.73
C GLU A 436 6.85 15.86 24.38
N LYS A 437 7.53 15.21 25.33
CA LYS A 437 8.81 14.54 25.11
C LYS A 437 8.76 13.50 23.97
N TYR A 438 7.60 12.91 23.71
CA TYR A 438 7.40 11.92 22.64
C TYR A 438 6.52 12.46 21.50
N ASN A 439 6.52 13.79 21.31
CA ASN A 439 5.79 14.49 20.25
C ASN A 439 4.26 14.28 20.30
N ILE A 440 3.71 14.05 21.49
CA ILE A 440 2.26 14.00 21.71
C ILE A 440 1.82 15.38 22.19
N ALA A 441 1.15 16.13 21.30
CA ALA A 441 0.61 17.43 21.65
C ALA A 441 -0.53 17.25 22.67
N THR A 442 -0.67 18.20 23.59
CA THR A 442 -1.78 18.18 24.57
C THR A 442 -2.75 19.32 24.31
N PHE A 443 -4.04 19.10 24.56
CA PHE A 443 -5.03 20.17 24.60
C PHE A 443 -6.09 19.88 25.65
N GLY A 444 -6.84 20.90 26.07
CA GLY A 444 -7.82 20.75 27.14
C GLY A 444 -7.16 20.59 28.51
N THR A 445 -7.66 21.27 29.52
CA THR A 445 -7.32 21.07 30.93
C THR A 445 -8.43 21.60 31.83
N PRO A 446 -8.45 21.21 33.12
CA PRO A 446 -9.34 21.83 34.11
C PRO A 446 -9.08 23.32 34.39
N TYR A 447 -7.98 23.91 33.87
CA TYR A 447 -7.60 25.31 34.05
C TYR A 447 -7.59 26.06 32.72
N ASN A 448 -8.53 25.74 31.82
CA ASN A 448 -8.63 26.26 30.45
C ASN A 448 -9.03 27.76 30.39
N ASP A 449 -8.46 28.58 31.24
CA ASP A 449 -8.95 29.94 31.51
C ASP A 449 -8.43 30.98 30.50
N GLU A 450 -7.32 30.69 29.80
CA GLU A 450 -6.70 31.65 28.84
C GLU A 450 -6.36 31.05 27.45
N LYS A 451 -6.26 29.72 27.31
CA LYS A 451 -6.01 29.03 26.03
C LYS A 451 -6.90 27.81 25.90
N VAL A 452 -8.02 27.97 25.21
CA VAL A 452 -9.05 26.93 24.99
C VAL A 452 -8.58 25.85 24.00
N GLY A 453 -7.49 26.08 23.27
CA GLY A 453 -6.89 25.10 22.37
C GLY A 453 -5.44 25.43 22.02
N ASN A 454 -4.71 24.42 21.57
CA ASN A 454 -3.41 24.58 20.94
C ASN A 454 -3.60 24.56 19.42
N LEU A 455 -3.10 25.60 18.73
CA LEU A 455 -3.02 25.59 17.28
C LEU A 455 -1.77 24.78 16.90
N THR A 456 -1.95 23.50 16.62
CA THR A 456 -0.85 22.69 16.09
C THR A 456 -0.87 22.77 14.57
N THR A 457 0.07 23.54 14.01
CA THR A 457 0.29 23.61 12.56
C THR A 457 1.29 22.53 12.18
N PHE A 458 0.86 21.59 11.35
CA PHE A 458 1.74 20.60 10.74
C PHE A 458 1.98 21.01 9.28
N GLN A 459 3.25 21.07 8.86
CA GLN A 459 3.66 21.48 7.51
C GLN A 459 3.43 20.38 6.48
#